data_AF-A0A521MCP6-F1
#
_entry.id   AF-A0A521MCP6-F1
#
_cell.length_a   1.000
_cell.length_b   1.000
_cell.length_c   1.000
_cell.angle_alpha   90.00
_cell.angle_beta   90.00
_cell.angle_gamma   90.00
#
_symmetry.space_group_name_H-M   'P 1'
#
loop_
_entity.id
_entity.type
_entity.pdbx_description
1 polymer ?
#
loop_
_entity_poly.entity_id
_entity_poly.type
_entity_poly.pdbx_seq_one_letter_code
_entity_poly.pdbx_strand_id
1 'polypeptide(L)'
;MTTADTLLLRDKLIAELCASPVALATAELAARMPGKVERSNDSCAQLCHRSTLGPGLKVLECHRSWHLVEYRRATHGYTGIYRHLRALEAQGLIRRTVRDDRKGVYWIYNGPDV
;
A
#
# COMPACT_ATOMS: atom_id res chain seq x y z
N MET A 1 -11.88 -0.62 -2.98
CA MET A 1 -10.77 -0.04 -3.78
C MET A 1 -11.28 0.27 -5.17
N THR A 2 -11.30 1.56 -5.51
CA THR A 2 -11.73 2.04 -6.82
C THR A 2 -10.62 1.90 -7.86
N THR A 3 -10.95 2.09 -9.13
CA THR A 3 -9.96 2.21 -10.21
C THR A 3 -9.01 3.37 -9.93
N ALA A 4 -9.52 4.51 -9.44
CA ALA A 4 -8.71 5.68 -9.09
C ALA A 4 -7.71 5.37 -7.96
N ASP A 5 -8.14 4.69 -6.89
CA ASP A 5 -7.25 4.27 -5.80
C ASP A 5 -6.14 3.34 -6.29
N THR A 6 -6.47 2.49 -7.26
CA THR A 6 -5.53 1.52 -7.84
C THR A 6 -4.47 2.23 -8.67
N LEU A 7 -4.87 3.21 -9.48
CA LEU A 7 -3.95 4.01 -10.30
C LEU A 7 -3.04 4.86 -9.41
N LEU A 8 -3.61 5.61 -8.46
CA LEU A 8 -2.84 6.44 -7.53
C LEU A 8 -1.82 5.61 -6.71
N LEU A 9 -2.21 4.41 -6.28
CA LEU A 9 -1.28 3.51 -5.60
C LEU A 9 -0.13 3.09 -6.51
N ARG A 10 -0.41 2.74 -7.77
CA ARG A 10 0.61 2.33 -8.73
C ARG A 10 1.56 3.47 -9.08
N ASP A 11 1.03 4.67 -9.30
CA ASP A 11 1.84 5.85 -9.60
C ASP A 11 2.79 6.17 -8.43
N LYS A 12 2.31 6.10 -7.19
CA LYS A 12 3.17 6.30 -6.02
C LYS A 12 4.22 5.21 -5.84
N LEU A 13 3.90 3.94 -6.15
CA LEU A 13 4.89 2.86 -6.13
C LEU A 13 6.00 3.10 -7.15
N ILE A 14 5.65 3.56 -8.34
CA ILE A 14 6.63 3.92 -9.38
C ILE A 14 7.48 5.10 -8.91
N ALA A 15 6.86 6.16 -8.38
CA ALA A 15 7.57 7.34 -7.89
C ALA A 15 8.58 7.00 -6.78
N GLU A 16 8.19 6.17 -5.80
CA GLU A 16 9.10 5.71 -4.74
C GLU A 16 10.27 4.89 -5.28
N LEU A 17 10.02 4.02 -6.25
CA LEU A 17 11.07 3.19 -6.86
C LEU A 17 12.00 4.00 -7.76
N CYS A 18 11.48 5.01 -8.46
CA CYS A 18 12.26 5.93 -9.28
C CYS A 18 13.15 6.84 -8.42
N ALA A 19 12.65 7.30 -7.28
CA ALA A 19 13.40 8.17 -6.37
C ALA A 19 14.43 7.42 -5.50
N SER A 20 14.38 6.08 -5.46
CA SER A 20 15.23 5.28 -4.59
C SER A 20 16.52 4.87 -5.31
N PRO A 21 17.71 5.22 -4.78
CA PRO A 21 18.99 4.79 -5.36
C PRO A 21 19.28 3.31 -5.11
N VAL A 22 18.47 2.65 -4.28
CA VAL A 22 18.64 1.24 -3.88
C VAL A 22 17.34 0.45 -4.07
N ALA A 23 17.48 -0.85 -4.25
CA ALA A 23 16.34 -1.75 -4.34
C ALA A 23 15.56 -1.81 -3.00
N LEU A 24 14.24 -1.69 -3.08
CA LEU A 24 13.34 -1.64 -1.94
C LEU A 24 12.57 -2.94 -1.76
N ALA A 25 12.47 -3.43 -0.52
CA ALA A 25 11.64 -4.58 -0.20
C ALA A 25 10.15 -4.22 -0.24
N THR A 26 9.31 -5.23 -0.47
CA THR A 26 7.84 -5.06 -0.47
C THR A 26 7.32 -4.44 0.84
N ALA A 27 7.90 -4.81 1.99
CA ALA A 27 7.49 -4.26 3.29
C ALA A 27 7.88 -2.77 3.45
N GLU A 28 9.03 -2.36 2.91
CA GLU A 28 9.48 -0.97 2.93
C GLU A 28 8.55 -0.11 2.08
N LEU A 29 8.24 -0.56 0.87
CA LEU A 29 7.27 0.11 0.00
C LEU A 29 5.90 0.21 0.67
N ALA A 30 5.40 -0.87 1.27
CA ALA A 30 4.10 -0.87 1.95
C ALA A 30 4.05 0.16 3.10
N ALA A 31 5.15 0.35 3.84
CA ALA A 31 5.20 1.33 4.92
C ALA A 31 5.17 2.78 4.42
N ARG A 32 5.59 3.05 3.18
CA ARG A 32 5.60 4.40 2.58
C ARG A 32 4.33 4.73 1.79
N MET A 33 3.58 3.71 1.37
CA MET A 33 2.35 3.91 0.61
C MET A 33 1.23 4.53 1.45
N PRO A 34 0.39 5.39 0.85
CA PRO A 34 -0.77 5.92 1.55
C PRO A 34 -1.70 4.79 1.97
N GLY A 35 -2.38 5.00 3.10
CA GLY A 35 -3.38 4.07 3.60
C GLY A 35 -4.49 3.83 2.58
N LYS A 36 -5.14 2.68 2.70
CA LYS A 36 -6.33 2.36 1.94
C LYS A 36 -7.52 2.98 2.67
N VAL A 37 -8.15 3.98 2.07
CA VAL A 37 -9.32 4.65 2.66
C VAL A 37 -10.60 4.03 2.12
N GLU A 38 -11.51 3.64 3.00
CA GLU A 38 -12.80 3.07 2.64
C GLU A 38 -13.90 3.54 3.57
N ARG A 39 -15.13 3.52 3.05
CA ARG A 39 -16.33 3.70 3.84
C ARG A 39 -16.69 2.38 4.52
N SER A 40 -16.80 2.37 5.84
CA SER A 40 -17.36 1.28 6.61
C SER A 40 -18.73 1.66 7.17
N ASN A 41 -19.66 0.70 7.24
CA ASN A 41 -20.93 0.86 7.95
C ASN A 41 -20.91 0.19 9.33
N ASP A 42 -19.74 -0.23 9.82
CA ASP A 42 -19.59 -0.75 11.18
C ASP A 42 -20.00 0.32 12.20
N SER A 43 -20.55 -0.13 13.32
CA SER A 43 -21.07 0.74 14.36
C SER A 43 -19.96 1.52 15.09
N CYS A 44 -20.30 2.66 15.69
CA CYS A 44 -19.38 3.41 16.54
C CYS A 44 -18.82 2.56 17.69
N ALA A 45 -19.59 1.58 18.21
CA ALA A 45 -19.11 0.66 19.24
C ALA A 45 -17.94 -0.21 18.76
N GLN A 46 -17.90 -0.56 17.47
CA GLN A 46 -16.85 -1.38 16.88
C GLN A 46 -15.62 -0.56 16.46
N LEU A 47 -15.81 0.71 16.09
CA LEU A 47 -14.75 1.55 15.51
C LEU A 47 -14.30 2.71 16.42
N CYS A 48 -15.23 3.47 16.97
CA CYS A 48 -14.94 4.72 17.69
C CYS A 48 -14.75 4.51 19.20
N HIS A 49 -15.55 3.64 19.81
CA HIS A 49 -15.53 3.39 21.26
C HIS A 49 -14.65 2.22 21.66
N ARG A 50 -14.03 1.55 20.67
CA ARG A 50 -13.13 0.45 20.94
C ARG A 50 -11.83 1.01 21.51
N SER A 51 -11.46 0.56 22.71
CA SER A 51 -10.27 1.03 23.44
C SER A 51 -8.95 0.84 22.68
N THR A 52 -8.90 -0.13 21.76
CA THR A 52 -7.82 -0.29 20.79
C THR A 52 -8.40 -0.82 19.47
N LEU A 53 -8.30 -0.02 18.42
CA LEU A 53 -8.41 -0.53 17.06
C LEU A 53 -7.21 -1.43 16.76
N GLY A 54 -7.40 -2.44 15.90
CA GLY A 54 -6.30 -3.30 15.47
C GLY A 54 -5.15 -2.47 14.85
N PRO A 55 -3.89 -2.93 14.96
CA PRO A 55 -2.76 -2.17 14.46
C PRO A 55 -2.92 -1.85 12.97
N GLY A 56 -2.73 -0.58 12.61
CA GLY A 56 -2.87 -0.12 11.24
C GLY A 56 -4.30 0.19 10.78
N LEU A 57 -5.26 0.32 11.69
CA LEU A 57 -6.58 0.87 11.40
C LEU A 57 -6.73 2.25 12.07
N LYS A 58 -7.24 3.23 11.32
CA LYS A 58 -7.57 4.57 11.82
C LYS A 58 -8.96 4.99 11.35
N VAL A 59 -9.77 5.56 12.23
CA VAL A 59 -11.00 6.26 11.83
C VAL A 59 -10.62 7.69 11.44
N LEU A 60 -10.93 8.08 10.20
CA LEU A 60 -10.72 9.42 9.69
C LEU A 60 -11.93 10.31 9.91
N GLU A 61 -13.13 9.75 9.71
CA GLU A 61 -14.39 10.45 9.89
C GLU A 61 -15.43 9.54 10.54
N CYS A 62 -16.25 10.12 11.42
CA CYS A 62 -17.37 9.45 12.08
C CYS A 62 -18.67 10.16 11.70
N HIS A 63 -19.59 9.41 11.10
CA HIS A 63 -20.92 9.89 10.71
C HIS A 63 -21.99 9.06 11.40
N ARG A 64 -23.24 9.55 11.39
CA ARG A 64 -24.36 8.90 12.12
C ARG A 64 -24.57 7.42 11.78
N SER A 65 -24.29 7.02 10.54
CA SER A 65 -24.55 5.65 10.04
C SER A 65 -23.35 5.01 9.34
N TRP A 66 -22.20 5.69 9.29
CA TRP A 66 -21.02 5.21 8.57
C TRP A 66 -19.75 5.91 9.05
N HIS A 67 -18.59 5.36 8.67
CA HIS A 67 -17.27 5.87 8.99
C HIS A 67 -16.38 5.88 7.77
N LEU A 68 -15.48 6.85 7.71
CA LEU A 68 -14.34 6.79 6.80
C LEU A 68 -13.16 6.19 7.57
N VAL A 69 -12.64 5.07 7.11
CA VAL A 69 -11.56 4.33 7.77
C VAL A 69 -10.35 4.20 6.86
N GLU A 70 -9.17 4.35 7.43
CA GLU A 70 -7.89 4.15 6.77
C GLU A 70 -7.22 2.89 7.30
N TYR A 71 -6.87 2.00 6.38
CA TYR A 71 -6.07 0.81 6.67
C TYR A 71 -4.64 0.99 6.17
N ARG A 72 -3.66 0.74 7.03
CA ARG A 72 -2.25 0.64 6.67
C ARG A 72 -2.08 -0.39 5.56
N ARG A 73 -1.19 -0.07 4.62
CA ARG A 73 -0.81 -1.00 3.56
C ARG A 73 0.01 -2.14 4.12
N ALA A 74 -0.27 -3.33 3.61
CA ALA A 74 0.45 -4.54 3.93
C ALA A 74 1.21 -5.04 2.71
N THR A 75 2.06 -6.03 2.90
CA THR A 75 2.70 -6.74 1.79
C THR A 75 1.65 -7.53 0.99
N HIS A 76 0.81 -8.29 1.68
CA HIS A 76 -0.21 -9.18 1.10
C HIS A 76 -1.62 -8.90 1.66
N GLY A 77 -2.61 -9.63 1.14
CA GLY A 77 -3.99 -9.59 1.62
C GLY A 77 -4.77 -8.37 1.13
N TYR A 78 -5.77 -7.97 1.92
CA TYR A 78 -6.76 -6.97 1.55
C TYR A 78 -6.16 -5.62 1.13
N THR A 79 -5.23 -5.11 1.95
CA THR A 79 -4.47 -3.87 1.73
C THR A 79 -3.10 -4.12 1.10
N GLY A 80 -2.88 -5.35 0.62
CA GLY A 80 -1.62 -5.86 0.09
C GLY A 80 -1.17 -5.16 -1.19
N ILE A 81 0.07 -4.69 -1.22
CA ILE A 81 0.65 -4.03 -2.39
C ILE A 81 1.34 -5.01 -3.36
N TYR A 82 1.65 -6.24 -2.94
CA TYR A 82 2.39 -7.20 -3.76
C TYR A 82 1.72 -7.48 -5.11
N ARG A 83 0.39 -7.61 -5.15
CA ARG A 83 -0.36 -7.80 -6.41
C ARG A 83 -0.19 -6.62 -7.38
N HIS A 84 -0.01 -5.41 -6.86
CA HIS A 84 0.18 -4.21 -7.68
C HIS A 84 1.60 -4.18 -8.25
N LEU A 85 2.60 -4.54 -7.44
CA LEU A 85 3.98 -4.70 -7.89
C LEU A 85 4.11 -5.77 -8.98
N ARG A 86 3.46 -6.92 -8.81
CA ARG A 86 3.40 -7.98 -9.83
C ARG A 86 2.79 -7.50 -11.14
N ALA A 87 1.72 -6.70 -11.08
CA ALA A 87 1.10 -6.14 -12.26
C ALA A 87 2.02 -5.12 -12.97
N LEU A 88 2.72 -4.28 -12.22
CA LEU A 88 3.70 -3.33 -12.77
C LEU A 88 4.91 -4.05 -13.39
N GLU A 89 5.36 -5.13 -12.79
CA GLU A 89 6.43 -5.98 -13.34
C GLU A 89 5.99 -6.64 -14.65
N ALA A 90 4.75 -7.16 -14.71
CA ALA A 90 4.20 -7.71 -15.95
C ALA A 90 4.09 -6.67 -17.08
N GLN A 91 4.02 -5.39 -16.72
CA GLN A 91 4.04 -4.26 -17.67
C GLN A 91 5.47 -3.80 -18.02
N GLY A 92 6.51 -4.39 -17.42
CA GLY A 92 7.91 -4.02 -17.66
C GLY A 92 8.38 -2.75 -16.94
N LEU A 93 7.54 -2.11 -16.14
CA LEU A 93 7.83 -0.81 -15.50
C LEU A 93 8.77 -0.93 -14.30
N ILE A 94 8.76 -2.08 -13.64
CA ILE A 94 9.63 -2.39 -12.50
C ILE A 94 10.16 -3.82 -12.66
N ARG A 95 11.25 -4.15 -11.97
CA ARG A 95 11.76 -5.52 -11.94
C ARG A 95 12.10 -5.98 -10.52
N ARG A 96 11.99 -7.29 -10.30
CA ARG A 96 12.53 -7.91 -9.09
C ARG A 96 14.06 -7.99 -9.17
N THR A 97 14.71 -7.86 -8.02
CA THR A 97 16.15 -8.07 -7.87
C THR A 97 16.46 -8.67 -6.50
N VAL A 98 17.68 -9.18 -6.35
CA VAL A 98 18.26 -9.61 -5.07
C VAL A 98 19.21 -8.51 -4.60
N ARG A 99 19.36 -8.35 -3.28
CA ARG A 99 20.31 -7.43 -2.66
C ARG A 99 21.20 -8.21 -1.68
N ASP A 100 22.51 -8.17 -1.90
CA ASP A 100 23.59 -8.61 -0.99
C ASP A 100 23.22 -9.76 -0.04
N ASP A 101 22.96 -10.95 -0.60
CA ASP A 101 22.66 -12.21 0.13
C ASP A 101 21.46 -12.17 1.10
N ARG A 102 20.64 -11.11 1.07
CA ARG A 102 19.41 -11.06 1.87
C ARG A 102 18.32 -11.88 1.20
N LYS A 103 17.80 -12.88 1.91
CA LYS A 103 16.59 -13.61 1.52
C LYS A 103 15.41 -12.65 1.44
N GLY A 104 15.06 -12.21 0.23
CA GLY A 104 13.94 -11.31 0.01
C GLY A 104 13.75 -10.91 -1.44
N VAL A 105 12.51 -10.52 -1.78
CA VAL A 105 12.19 -9.91 -3.07
C VAL A 105 12.32 -8.40 -2.93
N TYR A 106 13.26 -7.82 -3.67
CA TYR A 106 13.44 -6.38 -3.80
C TYR A 106 12.97 -5.91 -5.17
N TRP A 107 12.61 -4.65 -5.24
CA TRP A 107 12.07 -4.01 -6.43
C TRP A 107 12.91 -2.81 -6.81
N ILE A 108 13.09 -2.62 -8.10
CA ILE A 108 13.66 -1.41 -8.68
C ILE A 108 12.80 -0.95 -9.85
N TYR A 109 12.89 0.35 -10.16
CA TYR A 109 12.34 0.90 -11.39
C TYR A 109 13.11 0.38 -12.61
N ASN A 110 12.41 0.12 -13.71
CA ASN A 110 12.95 -0.45 -14.95
C ASN A 110 12.48 0.31 -16.20
N GLY A 111 11.81 1.45 -16.03
CA GLY A 111 11.42 2.32 -17.13
C GLY A 111 12.58 3.24 -17.58
N PRO A 112 12.40 4.01 -18.66
CA PRO A 112 13.41 4.96 -19.12
C PRO A 112 13.75 5.96 -18.00
N ASP A 113 15.04 6.33 -17.91
CA ASP A 113 15.50 7.40 -17.03
C ASP A 113 14.68 8.66 -17.30
N VAL A 114 14.10 9.26 -16.25
CA VAL A 114 13.27 10.47 -16.32
C VAL A 114 14.14 11.72 -16.34
#